data_AF-A0A7V9WPI6-F1
#
_entry.id   AF-A0A7V9WPI6-F1
#
_cell.length_a   1.000
_cell.length_b   1.000
_cell.length_c   1.000
_cell.angle_alpha   90.00
_cell.angle_beta   90.00
_cell.angle_gamma   90.00
#
_symmetry.space_group_name_H-M   'P 1'
#
loop_
_entity.id
_entity.type
_entity.pdbx_description
1 polymer ?
#
loop_
_entity_poly.entity_id
_entity_poly.type
_entity_poly.pdbx_seq_one_letter_code
_entity_poly.pdbx_strand_id
1 'polypeptide(L)'
;GQVYEGEVEMVSTRTGTGSIGVLANHAPLMAMLEPTELRLYESGSDNPNSGDAVRFAQGEGYLQVVDNSALLIVEDAIKPGDLDKSDLETRMKEAEKSRDEADEGTEERRRCEREVARAKAFLEIDGG
;
A
#
# COMPACT_ATOMS: atom_id res chain seq x y z
N GLY A 1 15.02 -1.95 -1.98
CA GLY A 1 15.49 -3.35 -2.16
C GLY A 1 14.31 -4.28 -1.97
N GLN A 2 14.46 -5.58 -2.21
CA GLN A 2 13.38 -6.55 -1.97
C GLN A 2 13.07 -6.65 -0.47
N VAL A 3 11.79 -6.55 -0.12
CA VAL A 3 11.31 -6.57 1.27
C VAL A 3 10.58 -7.88 1.63
N TYR A 4 10.09 -8.61 0.64
CA TYR A 4 9.39 -9.86 0.81
C TYR A 4 9.59 -10.77 -0.41
N GLU A 5 9.67 -12.08 -0.15
CA GLU A 5 9.58 -13.17 -1.12
C GLU A 5 8.96 -14.36 -0.40
N GLY A 6 7.96 -15.00 -0.98
CA GLY A 6 7.31 -16.15 -0.36
C GLY A 6 6.09 -16.63 -1.12
N GLU A 7 5.64 -17.83 -0.76
CA GLU A 7 4.38 -18.40 -1.23
C GLU A 7 3.23 -17.92 -0.35
N VAL A 8 2.21 -17.36 -0.99
CA VAL A 8 1.02 -16.81 -0.32
C VAL A 8 -0.23 -17.40 -0.95
N GLU A 9 -1.26 -17.62 -0.14
CA GLU A 9 -2.59 -18.02 -0.58
C GLU A 9 -3.37 -16.83 -1.13
N MET A 10 -3.10 -15.63 -0.59
CA MET A 10 -3.77 -14.39 -1.01
C MET A 10 -2.89 -13.15 -0.82
N VAL A 11 -2.95 -12.24 -1.79
CA VAL A 11 -2.47 -10.86 -1.68
C VAL A 11 -3.68 -9.93 -1.61
N SER A 12 -3.83 -9.17 -0.53
CA SER A 12 -4.88 -8.14 -0.40
C SER A 12 -4.25 -6.75 -0.47
N THR A 13 -4.68 -5.95 -1.44
CA THR A 13 -4.17 -4.58 -1.67
C THR A 13 -5.26 -3.68 -2.27
N ARG A 14 -4.90 -2.48 -2.72
CA ARG A 14 -5.78 -1.47 -3.30
C ARG A 14 -5.22 -0.95 -4.62
N THR A 15 -6.13 -0.82 -5.58
CA THR A 15 -5.92 -0.20 -6.89
C THR A 15 -6.74 1.08 -6.99
N GLY A 16 -6.52 1.87 -8.04
CA GLY A 16 -7.33 3.07 -8.33
C GLY A 16 -8.83 2.82 -8.53
N THR A 17 -9.24 1.56 -8.73
CA THR A 17 -10.67 1.17 -8.82
C THR A 17 -11.24 0.59 -7.54
N GLY A 18 -10.43 0.40 -6.51
CA GLY A 18 -10.82 -0.16 -5.22
C GLY A 18 -9.90 -1.29 -4.74
N SER A 19 -10.31 -1.92 -3.64
CA SER A 19 -9.61 -3.05 -3.03
C SER A 19 -9.65 -4.30 -3.91
N ILE A 20 -8.57 -5.08 -3.89
CA ILE A 20 -8.44 -6.32 -4.64
C ILE A 20 -7.79 -7.41 -3.77
N GLY A 21 -8.31 -8.64 -3.89
CA GLY A 21 -7.68 -9.86 -3.41
C GLY A 21 -7.20 -10.70 -4.59
N VAL A 22 -5.91 -10.99 -4.66
CA VAL A 22 -5.30 -11.87 -5.68
C VAL A 22 -5.08 -13.23 -5.04
N LEU A 23 -5.81 -14.24 -5.52
CA LEU A 23 -5.66 -15.64 -5.14
C LEU A 23 -4.83 -16.40 -6.19
N ALA A 24 -4.52 -17.66 -5.89
CA ALA A 24 -3.92 -18.58 -6.86
C ALA A 24 -4.73 -18.63 -8.17
N ASN A 25 -4.02 -18.69 -9.29
CA ASN A 25 -4.54 -18.74 -10.67
C ASN A 25 -5.45 -17.56 -11.05
N HIS A 26 -5.28 -16.41 -10.41
CA HIS A 26 -5.93 -15.18 -10.84
C HIS A 26 -5.55 -14.86 -12.31
N ALA A 27 -6.52 -14.34 -13.07
CA ALA A 27 -6.27 -13.93 -14.45
C ALA A 27 -5.12 -12.91 -14.54
N PRO A 28 -4.35 -12.87 -15.65
CA PRO A 28 -3.30 -11.89 -15.81
C PRO A 28 -3.82 -10.46 -15.60
N LEU A 29 -3.10 -9.67 -14.81
CA LEU A 29 -3.51 -8.34 -14.39
C LEU A 29 -2.30 -7.40 -14.33
N MET A 30 -2.52 -6.16 -14.75
CA MET A 30 -1.62 -5.05 -14.48
C MET A 30 -2.43 -3.89 -13.91
N ALA A 31 -2.05 -3.37 -12.75
CA ALA A 31 -2.80 -2.32 -12.07
C ALA A 31 -1.87 -1.32 -11.37
N MET A 32 -2.28 -0.05 -11.35
CA MET A 32 -1.73 0.97 -10.45
C MET A 32 -2.19 0.67 -9.02
N LEU A 33 -1.28 0.77 -8.07
CA LEU A 33 -1.53 0.61 -6.65
C LEU A 33 -1.62 1.97 -5.97
N GLU A 34 -2.53 2.06 -5.00
CA GLU A 34 -2.66 3.22 -4.12
C GLU A 34 -2.09 2.92 -2.73
N PRO A 35 -1.74 3.94 -1.94
CA PRO A 35 -1.28 3.73 -0.57
C PRO A 35 -2.31 2.99 0.27
N THR A 36 -1.92 1.88 0.90
CA THR A 36 -2.84 1.05 1.69
C THR A 36 -2.11 0.08 2.61
N GLU A 37 -2.86 -0.67 3.42
CA GLU A 37 -2.33 -1.83 4.13
C GLU A 37 -2.27 -3.03 3.18
N LEU A 38 -1.07 -3.41 2.77
CA LEU A 38 -0.83 -4.67 2.07
C LEU A 38 -0.86 -5.81 3.07
N ARG A 39 -1.67 -6.82 2.79
CA ARG A 39 -1.73 -8.05 3.59
C ARG A 39 -1.41 -9.26 2.72
N LEU A 40 -0.41 -10.02 3.15
CA LEU A 40 0.05 -11.25 2.52
C LEU A 40 -0.30 -12.43 3.41
N TYR A 41 -1.17 -13.30 2.94
CA TYR A 41 -1.65 -14.46 3.70
C TYR A 41 -0.81 -15.68 3.31
N GLU A 42 0.04 -16.14 4.22
CA GLU A 42 0.95 -17.26 3.97
C GLU A 42 0.22 -18.62 4.09
N SER A 43 0.76 -19.64 3.40
CA SER A 43 0.16 -20.98 3.36
C SER A 43 0.27 -21.72 4.68
N GLY A 44 -0.77 -22.47 5.08
CA GLY A 44 -0.72 -23.33 6.27
C GLY A 44 -1.23 -22.69 7.56
N SER A 45 -1.94 -21.57 7.45
CA SER A 45 -2.80 -21.08 8.52
C SER A 45 -3.99 -22.03 8.70
N ASP A 46 -4.08 -22.72 9.86
CA ASP A 46 -5.19 -23.64 10.19
C ASP A 46 -6.59 -22.97 10.21
N ASN A 47 -6.66 -21.66 10.01
CA ASN A 47 -7.90 -20.92 9.86
C ASN A 47 -7.68 -19.74 8.88
N PRO A 48 -8.41 -19.65 7.75
CA PRO A 48 -8.33 -18.49 6.85
C PRO A 48 -8.76 -17.16 7.51
N ASN A 49 -9.28 -17.20 8.75
CA ASN A 49 -9.51 -16.06 9.63
C ASN A 49 -8.52 -15.95 10.82
N SER A 50 -7.42 -16.73 10.85
CA SER A 50 -6.49 -16.79 12.00
C SER A 50 -5.67 -15.52 12.21
N GLY A 51 -5.60 -14.63 11.21
CA GLY A 51 -5.04 -13.30 11.37
C GLY A 51 -3.52 -13.17 11.19
N ASP A 52 -2.79 -14.25 10.92
CA ASP A 52 -1.35 -14.18 10.66
C ASP A 52 -1.07 -13.80 9.19
N ALA A 53 -1.33 -12.53 8.86
CA ALA A 53 -0.87 -11.94 7.61
C ALA A 53 0.46 -11.21 7.83
N VAL A 54 1.38 -11.33 6.88
CA VAL A 54 2.50 -10.39 6.80
C VAL A 54 1.94 -9.07 6.28
N ARG A 55 2.16 -8.00 7.05
CA ARG A 55 1.57 -6.68 6.81
C ARG A 55 2.64 -5.66 6.44
N PHE A 56 2.29 -4.79 5.48
CA PHE A 56 3.07 -3.62 5.13
C PHE A 56 2.17 -2.41 4.90
N ALA A 57 2.58 -1.25 5.37
CA ALA A 57 2.18 0.01 4.80
C ALA A 57 2.82 0.14 3.41
N GLN A 58 2.00 -0.02 2.39
CA GLN A 58 2.36 -0.03 0.99
C GLN A 58 2.13 1.37 0.41
N GLY A 59 3.12 1.96 -0.24
CA GLY A 59 2.98 3.20 -1.00
C GLY A 59 2.32 3.00 -2.37
N GLU A 60 2.41 4.02 -3.22
CA GLU A 60 2.02 3.91 -4.62
C GLU A 60 2.93 2.95 -5.38
N GLY A 61 2.42 2.39 -6.48
CA GLY A 61 3.20 1.46 -7.28
C GLY A 61 2.39 0.72 -8.34
N TYR A 62 2.85 -0.48 -8.67
CA TYR A 62 2.28 -1.32 -9.71
C TYR A 62 2.18 -2.77 -9.22
N LEU A 63 1.08 -3.42 -9.56
CA LEU A 63 0.87 -4.86 -9.42
C LEU A 63 0.89 -5.50 -10.79
N GLN A 64 1.67 -6.57 -10.93
CA GLN A 64 1.63 -7.47 -12.07
C GLN A 64 1.28 -8.89 -11.60
N VAL A 65 0.28 -9.51 -12.24
CA VAL A 65 -0.05 -10.92 -12.05
C VAL A 65 0.14 -11.63 -13.38
N VAL A 66 1.01 -12.65 -13.40
CA VAL A 66 1.30 -13.48 -14.58
C VAL A 66 1.87 -14.83 -14.13
N ASP A 67 1.56 -15.89 -14.87
CA ASP A 67 2.09 -17.25 -14.61
C ASP A 67 1.98 -17.69 -13.13
N ASN A 68 0.82 -17.40 -12.52
CA ASN A 68 0.53 -17.69 -11.11
C ASN A 68 1.50 -17.02 -10.11
N SER A 69 2.05 -15.86 -10.48
CA SER A 69 2.92 -15.03 -9.64
C SER A 69 2.39 -13.60 -9.56
N ALA A 70 2.51 -12.98 -8.38
CA ALA A 70 2.17 -11.58 -8.15
C ALA A 70 3.44 -10.80 -7.79
N LEU A 71 3.78 -9.80 -8.62
CA LEU A 71 4.90 -8.88 -8.39
C LEU A 71 4.35 -7.49 -8.06
N LEU A 72 4.72 -6.96 -6.90
CA LEU A 72 4.40 -5.60 -6.49
C LEU A 72 5.69 -4.77 -6.49
N ILE A 73 5.69 -3.67 -7.24
CA ILE A 73 6.77 -2.69 -7.25
C ILE A 73 6.20 -1.40 -6.68
N VAL A 74 6.68 -0.99 -5.52
CA VAL A 74 6.11 0.13 -4.75
C VAL A 74 7.20 1.07 -4.28
N GLU A 75 6.82 2.33 -4.06
CA GLU A 75 7.72 3.35 -3.52
C GLU A 75 8.19 2.99 -2.11
N ASP A 76 7.25 2.53 -1.26
CA ASP A 76 7.50 2.14 0.11
C ASP A 76 6.77 0.84 0.48
N ALA A 77 7.40 0.06 1.34
CA ALA A 77 6.80 -1.09 2.01
C ALA A 77 7.39 -1.19 3.42
N ILE A 78 6.69 -0.60 4.39
CA ILE A 78 7.15 -0.46 5.78
C ILE A 78 6.28 -1.34 6.66
N LYS A 79 6.85 -2.10 7.60
CA LYS A 79 6.01 -2.87 8.53
C LYS A 79 5.24 -1.91 9.43
N PRO A 80 3.97 -2.18 9.79
CA PRO A 80 3.18 -1.29 10.65
C PRO A 80 3.91 -0.85 11.93
N GLY A 81 4.61 -1.76 12.60
CA GLY A 81 5.36 -1.46 13.83
C GLY A 81 6.63 -0.60 13.64
N ASP A 82 7.06 -0.38 12.40
CA ASP A 82 8.23 0.46 12.06
C ASP A 82 7.81 1.86 11.58
N LEU A 83 6.50 2.18 11.58
CA LEU A 83 5.99 3.51 11.20
C LEU A 83 6.28 4.53 12.30
N ASP A 84 6.88 5.66 11.92
CA ASP A 84 7.01 6.82 12.81
C ASP A 84 5.79 7.73 12.65
N LYS A 85 4.83 7.57 13.56
CA LYS A 85 3.62 8.38 13.59
C LYS A 85 3.89 9.89 13.63
N SER A 86 4.89 10.32 14.40
CA SER A 86 5.18 11.75 14.61
C SER A 86 5.73 12.40 13.34
N ASP A 87 6.58 11.67 12.60
CA ASP A 87 7.08 12.08 11.29
C ASP A 87 5.94 12.10 10.26
N LEU A 88 5.09 11.06 10.22
CA LEU A 88 3.94 11.01 9.31
C LEU A 88 2.94 12.15 9.54
N GLU A 89 2.61 12.47 10.79
CA GLU A 89 1.73 13.60 11.14
C GLU A 89 2.34 14.94 10.73
N THR A 90 3.67 15.08 10.87
CA THR A 90 4.39 16.29 10.45
C THR A 90 4.34 16.45 8.94
N ARG A 91 4.70 15.39 8.20
CA ARG A 91 4.66 15.38 6.73
C ARG A 91 3.26 15.62 6.17
N MET A 92 2.24 15.02 6.78
CA MET A 92 0.85 15.25 6.39
C MET A 92 0.49 16.73 6.50
N LYS A 93 0.79 17.38 7.63
CA LYS A 93 0.50 18.81 7.84
C LYS A 93 1.26 19.71 6.87
N GLU A 94 2.54 19.41 6.61
CA GLU A 94 3.37 20.15 5.65
C GLU A 94 2.85 20.01 4.22
N ALA A 95 2.46 18.79 3.83
CA ALA A 95 1.90 18.50 2.51
C ALA A 95 0.51 19.15 2.33
N GLU A 96 -0.35 19.13 3.35
CA GLU A 96 -1.65 19.82 3.32
C GLU A 96 -1.49 21.33 3.15
N LYS A 97 -0.58 21.95 3.93
CA LYS A 97 -0.29 23.37 3.80
C LYS A 97 0.23 23.71 2.40
N SER A 98 1.19 22.94 1.89
CA SER A 98 1.78 23.16 0.57
C SER A 98 0.75 22.95 -0.56
N ARG A 99 -0.14 21.97 -0.43
CA ARG A 99 -1.27 21.75 -1.35
C ARG A 99 -2.17 22.97 -1.43
N ASP A 100 -2.49 23.57 -0.28
CA ASP A 100 -3.41 24.69 -0.18
C ASP A 100 -2.79 26.00 -0.71
N GLU A 101 -1.47 26.13 -0.63
CA GLU A 101 -0.71 27.23 -1.22
C GLU A 101 -0.48 27.08 -2.74
N ALA A 102 -0.52 25.85 -3.27
CA ALA A 102 -0.30 25.55 -4.69
C ALA A 102 -1.56 25.77 -5.55
N ASP A 103 -1.36 26.39 -6.71
CA ASP A 103 -2.43 26.63 -7.68
C ASP A 103 -3.05 25.32 -8.19
N GLU A 104 -4.36 25.35 -8.45
CA GLU A 104 -5.11 24.21 -8.98
C GLU A 104 -4.56 23.71 -10.32
N GLY A 105 -4.47 22.39 -10.48
CA GLY A 105 -4.01 21.77 -11.72
C GLY A 105 -2.50 21.77 -11.95
N THR A 106 -1.70 22.29 -11.01
CA THR A 106 -0.24 22.21 -11.04
C THR A 106 0.30 20.84 -10.63
N GLU A 107 1.49 20.48 -11.11
CA GLU A 107 2.19 19.26 -10.67
C GLU A 107 2.59 19.32 -9.19
N GLU A 108 2.87 20.52 -8.68
CA GLU A 108 3.13 20.75 -7.27
C GLU A 108 1.93 20.33 -6.41
N ARG A 109 0.74 20.83 -6.75
CA ARG A 109 -0.49 20.45 -6.04
C ARG A 109 -0.75 18.95 -6.11
N ARG A 110 -0.63 18.33 -7.28
CA ARG A 110 -0.78 16.87 -7.45
C ARG A 110 0.21 16.08 -6.58
N ARG A 111 1.46 16.55 -6.49
CA ARG A 111 2.47 15.92 -5.64
C ARG A 111 2.10 16.01 -4.16
N CYS A 112 1.64 17.17 -3.71
CA CYS A 112 1.19 17.35 -2.34
C CYS A 112 -0.05 16.48 -2.04
N GLU A 113 -1.01 16.37 -2.96
CA GLU A 113 -2.18 15.50 -2.82
C GLU A 113 -1.78 14.02 -2.65
N ARG A 114 -0.80 13.53 -3.42
CA ARG A 114 -0.26 12.16 -3.27
C ARG A 114 0.39 11.94 -1.91
N GLU A 115 1.20 12.89 -1.44
CA GLU A 115 1.84 12.77 -0.12
C GLU A 115 0.82 12.82 1.02
N VAL A 116 -0.23 13.65 0.91
CA VAL A 116 -1.34 13.66 1.87
C VAL A 116 -2.06 12.30 1.88
N ALA A 117 -2.38 11.75 0.71
CA ALA A 117 -3.05 10.45 0.60
C ALA A 117 -2.20 9.33 1.22
N ARG A 118 -0.89 9.32 0.93
CA ARG A 118 0.08 8.37 1.47
C ARG A 118 0.19 8.48 2.99
N ALA A 119 0.42 9.67 3.53
CA ALA A 119 0.58 9.88 4.96
C ALA A 119 -0.71 9.51 5.73
N LYS A 120 -1.88 9.88 5.19
CA LYS A 120 -3.17 9.51 5.77
C LYS A 120 -3.36 7.99 5.83
N ALA A 121 -3.08 7.28 4.72
CA ALA A 121 -3.19 5.83 4.69
C ALA A 121 -2.26 5.17 5.72
N PHE A 122 -1.04 5.66 5.89
CA PHE A 122 -0.07 5.07 6.83
C PHE A 122 -0.47 5.34 8.29
N LEU A 123 -1.01 6.53 8.59
CA LEU A 123 -1.53 6.84 9.92
C LEU A 123 -2.76 5.99 10.31
N GLU A 124 -3.60 5.61 9.34
CA GLU A 124 -4.73 4.70 9.57
C GLU A 124 -4.25 3.27 9.90
N ILE A 125 -3.08 2.86 9.42
CA ILE A 125 -2.48 1.54 9.66
C ILE A 125 -1.87 1.43 11.06
N ASP A 126 -1.16 2.46 11.51
CA ASP A 126 -0.55 2.51 12.87
C ASP A 126 -1.61 2.45 13.99
N GLY A 127 -2.81 2.97 13.74
CA GLY A 127 -3.90 3.00 14.71
C GLY A 127 -4.76 1.73 14.80
N GLY A 128 -4.47 0.70 14.00
CA GLY A 128 -5.33 -0.49 13.78
C GLY A 128 -4.83 -1.81 14.33
#